data_AF-D3AUI2-F1
#
_entry.id   AF-D3AUI2-F1
#
_cell.length_a   1.000
_cell.length_b   1.000
_cell.length_c   1.000
_cell.angle_alpha   90.00
_cell.angle_beta   90.00
_cell.angle_gamma   90.00
#
_symmetry.space_group_name_H-M   'P 1'
#
loop_
_entity.id
_entity.type
_entity.pdbx_description
1 polymer ?
#
loop_
_entity_poly.entity_id
_entity_poly.type
_entity_poly.pdbx_seq_one_letter_code
_entity_poly.pdbx_strand_id
1 'polypeptide(L)'
;QKELFAVYYYAKKDDSDKKRAIYVATVLTEHYKWVLNIENIDSPQALLEEPTPHYFDEVPVIEYLNNKLAIGDFELQIPLIDAYNALMSDRITDKEQFIDAILALYGAMLGDNEAKDADGRTAAQKLKEDRLMELPKDAKAEYITRTFDESGVEVLKKAIEQDIHKFSHIPCMTDESFGGNVSGVAMEFKLLGMENITKIKTRYYKRGLRKRLRLFEDWLAKSKSVQVDISGITPTFSRAMPKNLLEISQVTANLWGKVSRKTLLSQIPFVENVEEELAAVKKEEDEAAKKQMEMFGLGSNTPPPDGEEEPKKKKPGGVDE
;
A
#
# COMPACT_ATOMS: atom_id res chain seq x y z
N GLN A 1 11.71 -12.51 -23.05
CA GLN A 1 10.61 -12.96 -23.90
C GLN A 1 9.86 -11.71 -24.35
N LYS A 2 9.76 -11.46 -25.66
CA LYS A 2 8.92 -10.39 -26.21
C LYS A 2 7.50 -10.93 -26.36
N GLU A 3 6.51 -10.10 -26.04
CA GLU A 3 5.10 -10.44 -26.21
C GLU A 3 4.78 -10.44 -27.71
N LEU A 4 3.94 -11.37 -28.16
CA LEU A 4 3.54 -11.48 -29.57
C LEU A 4 2.24 -10.73 -29.86
N PHE A 5 1.28 -10.82 -28.94
CA PHE A 5 0.00 -10.15 -28.99
C PHE A 5 -0.64 -10.16 -27.60
N ALA A 6 -1.58 -9.26 -27.36
CA ALA A 6 -2.42 -9.26 -26.18
C ALA A 6 -3.88 -9.46 -26.58
N VAL A 7 -4.64 -10.20 -25.76
CA VAL A 7 -6.07 -10.44 -25.99
C VAL A 7 -6.84 -9.95 -24.78
N TYR A 8 -7.80 -9.07 -25.02
CA TYR A 8 -8.78 -8.65 -24.03
C TYR A 8 -10.17 -9.05 -24.53
N TYR A 9 -10.92 -9.81 -23.75
CA TYR A 9 -12.26 -10.27 -24.13
C TYR A 9 -13.30 -9.93 -23.05
N TYR A 10 -14.52 -9.65 -23.48
CA TYR A 10 -15.66 -9.41 -22.61
C TYR A 10 -16.91 -10.08 -23.15
N ALA A 11 -17.81 -10.48 -22.24
CA ALA A 11 -19.10 -11.07 -22.62
C ALA A 11 -20.06 -9.95 -23.03
N LYS A 12 -20.61 -10.03 -24.23
CA LYS A 12 -21.70 -9.16 -24.69
C LYS A 12 -23.02 -9.84 -24.33
N LYS A 13 -23.70 -9.35 -23.29
CA LYS A 13 -25.04 -9.81 -22.92
C LYS A 13 -26.06 -9.21 -23.90
N ASP A 14 -26.90 -10.06 -24.49
CA ASP A 14 -28.07 -9.66 -25.26
C ASP A 14 -29.26 -9.73 -24.29
N ASP A 15 -29.90 -8.59 -24.00
CA ASP A 15 -31.03 -8.48 -23.05
C ASP A 15 -32.25 -9.32 -23.46
N SER A 16 -32.23 -9.90 -24.65
CA SER A 16 -33.31 -10.69 -25.23
C SER A 16 -33.40 -12.14 -24.71
N ASP A 17 -32.44 -12.61 -23.90
CA ASP A 17 -32.35 -13.96 -23.26
C ASP A 17 -32.49 -15.18 -24.21
N LYS A 18 -32.56 -14.93 -25.53
CA LYS A 18 -32.84 -15.92 -26.59
C LYS A 18 -31.61 -16.28 -27.45
N LYS A 19 -30.46 -15.65 -27.22
CA LYS A 19 -29.23 -15.91 -27.99
C LYS A 19 -28.10 -16.40 -27.09
N ARG A 20 -27.26 -17.27 -27.66
CA ARG A 20 -26.03 -17.76 -27.02
C ARG A 20 -25.14 -16.59 -26.62
N ALA A 21 -24.44 -16.69 -25.49
CA ALA A 21 -23.49 -15.67 -25.05
C ALA A 21 -22.39 -15.49 -26.10
N ILE A 22 -22.27 -14.27 -26.64
CA ILE A 22 -21.22 -13.90 -27.59
C ILE A 22 -20.11 -13.21 -26.79
N TYR A 23 -18.86 -13.67 -26.95
CA TYR A 23 -17.71 -12.94 -26.42
C TYR A 23 -17.11 -12.08 -27.51
N VAL A 24 -16.79 -10.83 -27.20
CA VAL A 24 -16.06 -9.95 -28.11
C VAL A 24 -14.62 -9.89 -27.63
N ALA A 25 -13.67 -10.25 -28.49
CA ALA A 25 -12.25 -10.17 -28.23
C ALA A 25 -11.59 -9.06 -29.04
N THR A 26 -10.82 -8.23 -28.34
CA THR A 26 -9.88 -7.27 -28.93
C THR A 26 -8.49 -7.88 -28.88
N VAL A 27 -7.91 -8.14 -30.05
CA VAL A 27 -6.53 -8.63 -30.19
C VAL A 27 -5.65 -7.46 -30.60
N LEU A 28 -4.61 -7.21 -29.82
CA LEU A 28 -3.64 -6.14 -30.04
C LEU A 28 -2.31 -6.76 -30.42
N THR A 29 -1.85 -6.50 -31.65
CA THR A 29 -0.53 -6.93 -32.14
C THR A 29 0.47 -5.77 -32.02
N GLU A 30 1.62 -5.88 -32.68
CA GLU A 30 2.66 -4.83 -32.68
C GLU A 30 2.19 -3.52 -33.34
N HIS A 31 1.31 -3.59 -34.34
CA HIS A 31 0.87 -2.41 -35.08
C HIS A 31 -0.66 -2.27 -35.21
N TYR A 32 -1.42 -3.36 -35.05
CA TYR A 32 -2.84 -3.41 -35.37
C TYR A 32 -3.70 -3.85 -34.19
N LYS A 33 -4.89 -3.25 -34.11
CA LYS A 33 -5.99 -3.67 -33.26
C LYS A 33 -7.02 -4.40 -34.11
N TRP A 34 -7.35 -5.62 -33.70
CA TRP A 34 -8.36 -6.48 -34.30
C TRP A 34 -9.53 -6.66 -33.33
N VAL A 35 -10.76 -6.64 -33.83
CA VAL A 35 -11.96 -6.92 -33.04
C VAL A 35 -12.71 -8.07 -33.67
N LEU A 36 -12.95 -9.13 -32.91
CA LEU A 36 -13.59 -10.35 -33.38
C LEU A 36 -14.62 -10.88 -32.36
N ASN A 37 -15.64 -11.57 -32.87
CA ASN A 37 -16.51 -12.39 -32.03
C ASN A 37 -15.84 -13.73 -31.77
N ILE A 38 -16.08 -14.28 -30.57
CA ILE A 38 -15.80 -15.65 -30.21
C ILE A 38 -17.17 -16.31 -29.99
N GLU A 39 -17.58 -17.07 -30.99
CA GLU A 39 -18.74 -17.95 -30.98
C GLU A 39 -18.29 -19.41 -30.91
N ASN A 40 -19.10 -20.28 -30.31
CA ASN A 40 -18.82 -21.71 -30.26
C ASN A 40 -19.29 -22.38 -31.57
N ILE A 41 -18.52 -22.18 -32.65
CA ILE A 41 -18.74 -22.71 -33.99
C ILE A 41 -17.43 -23.24 -34.60
N ASP A 42 -17.52 -24.34 -35.36
CA ASP A 42 -16.35 -24.98 -36.01
C ASP A 42 -15.90 -24.27 -37.30
N SER A 43 -16.58 -23.19 -37.71
CA SER A 43 -16.26 -22.42 -38.91
C SER A 43 -15.36 -21.22 -38.60
N PRO A 44 -14.56 -20.75 -39.59
CA PRO A 44 -13.82 -19.50 -39.47
C PRO A 44 -14.76 -18.35 -39.10
N GLN A 45 -14.38 -17.59 -38.08
CA GLN A 45 -15.19 -16.48 -37.57
C GLN A 45 -14.79 -15.18 -38.26
N ALA A 46 -15.78 -14.38 -38.63
CA ALA A 46 -15.54 -13.10 -39.28
C ALA A 46 -15.00 -12.06 -38.27
N LEU A 47 -14.14 -11.18 -38.76
CA LEU A 47 -13.76 -9.97 -38.04
C LEU A 47 -14.96 -9.02 -38.01
N LEU A 48 -15.17 -8.33 -36.89
CA LEU A 48 -16.25 -7.33 -36.77
C LEU A 48 -15.88 -6.02 -37.45
N GLU A 49 -14.61 -5.64 -37.35
CA GLU A 49 -14.08 -4.36 -37.81
C GLU A 49 -12.81 -4.62 -38.64
N GLU A 50 -12.53 -3.70 -39.56
CA GLU A 50 -11.23 -3.68 -40.23
C GLU A 50 -10.11 -3.39 -39.21
N PRO A 51 -8.92 -3.99 -39.38
CA PRO A 51 -7.81 -3.78 -38.46
C PRO A 51 -7.40 -2.30 -38.41
N THR A 52 -7.46 -1.71 -37.22
CA THR A 52 -7.11 -0.30 -37.01
C THR A 52 -5.66 -0.18 -36.50
N PRO A 53 -4.82 0.68 -37.11
CA PRO A 53 -3.47 0.91 -36.60
C PRO A 53 -3.50 1.73 -35.31
N HIS A 54 -2.74 1.30 -34.29
CA HIS A 54 -2.69 1.97 -32.98
C HIS A 54 -1.42 2.80 -32.76
N TYR A 55 -0.45 2.76 -33.69
CA TYR A 55 0.73 3.65 -33.71
C TYR A 55 1.66 3.56 -32.49
N PHE A 56 1.67 2.44 -31.77
CA PHE A 56 2.52 2.26 -30.58
C PHE A 56 3.79 1.43 -30.84
N ASP A 57 3.92 0.79 -32.01
CA ASP A 57 5.04 -0.08 -32.43
C ASP A 57 5.49 -1.21 -31.49
N GLU A 58 4.84 -1.33 -30.34
CA GLU A 58 4.83 -2.47 -29.45
C GLU A 58 3.36 -2.76 -29.07
N VAL A 59 3.12 -3.96 -28.53
CA VAL A 59 1.80 -4.34 -28.00
C VAL A 59 1.39 -3.37 -26.88
N PRO A 60 0.27 -2.63 -27.02
CA PRO A 60 -0.14 -1.55 -26.11
C PRO A 60 -0.84 -2.07 -24.84
N VAL A 61 -0.40 -3.22 -24.32
CA VAL A 61 -0.87 -3.80 -23.06
C VAL A 61 0.32 -3.98 -22.15
N ILE A 62 0.19 -3.51 -20.91
CA ILE A 62 1.28 -3.53 -19.93
C ILE A 62 0.84 -4.39 -18.76
N GLU A 63 1.50 -5.53 -18.62
CA GLU A 63 1.32 -6.41 -17.48
C GLU A 63 2.18 -5.95 -16.30
N TYR A 64 1.54 -5.80 -15.14
CA TYR A 64 2.21 -5.59 -13.87
C TYR A 64 2.13 -6.87 -13.04
N LEU A 65 3.17 -7.69 -13.15
CA LEU A 65 3.28 -8.91 -12.34
C LEU A 65 3.51 -8.55 -10.87
N ASN A 66 2.71 -9.17 -9.99
CA ASN A 66 2.88 -9.05 -8.56
C ASN A 66 4.18 -9.74 -8.09
N ASN A 67 4.36 -10.99 -8.51
CA ASN A 67 5.53 -11.82 -8.23
C ASN A 67 5.81 -12.75 -9.43
N LYS A 68 6.83 -13.62 -9.32
CA LYS A 68 7.21 -14.55 -10.40
C LYS A 68 6.08 -15.53 -10.78
N LEU A 69 5.19 -15.85 -9.85
CA LEU A 69 4.11 -16.82 -10.02
C LEU A 69 2.77 -16.16 -10.37
N ALA A 70 2.71 -14.83 -10.47
CA ALA A 70 1.49 -14.05 -10.68
C ALA A 70 0.38 -14.28 -9.63
N ILE A 71 0.74 -14.74 -8.43
CA ILE A 71 -0.22 -14.95 -7.32
C ILE A 71 -0.33 -13.71 -6.42
N GLY A 72 -1.49 -13.50 -5.80
CA GLY A 72 -1.68 -12.49 -4.77
C GLY A 72 -0.82 -12.76 -3.53
N ASP A 73 -0.39 -11.71 -2.82
CA ASP A 73 0.44 -11.87 -1.62
C ASP A 73 -0.29 -12.50 -0.44
N PHE A 74 -1.63 -12.46 -0.46
CA PHE A 74 -2.52 -13.00 0.58
C PHE A 74 -2.97 -14.45 0.29
N GLU A 75 -2.79 -14.93 -0.94
CA GLU A 75 -3.33 -16.23 -1.37
C GLU A 75 -2.71 -17.40 -0.60
N LEU A 76 -1.43 -17.29 -0.25
CA LEU A 76 -0.72 -18.31 0.54
C LEU A 76 -1.17 -18.35 2.00
N GLN A 77 -1.85 -17.31 2.48
CA GLN A 77 -2.27 -17.11 3.85
C GLN A 77 -3.78 -17.31 4.04
N ILE A 78 -4.54 -17.53 2.95
CA ILE A 78 -5.97 -17.86 3.01
C ILE A 78 -6.25 -18.98 4.02
N PRO A 79 -5.50 -20.11 4.04
CA PRO A 79 -5.78 -21.17 5.02
C PRO A 79 -5.63 -20.73 6.48
N LEU A 80 -4.69 -19.82 6.76
CA LEU A 80 -4.49 -19.28 8.11
C LEU A 80 -5.58 -18.28 8.49
N ILE A 81 -6.02 -17.46 7.54
CA ILE A 81 -7.14 -16.52 7.72
C ILE A 81 -8.43 -17.28 7.96
N ASP A 82 -8.69 -18.35 7.20
CA ASP A 82 -9.86 -19.20 7.37
C ASP A 82 -9.84 -19.91 8.73
N ALA A 83 -8.67 -20.42 9.16
CA ALA A 83 -8.51 -21.00 10.49
C ALA A 83 -8.76 -19.99 11.62
N TYR A 84 -8.28 -18.75 11.46
CA TYR A 84 -8.54 -17.66 12.41
C TYR A 84 -10.04 -17.32 12.49
N ASN A 85 -10.71 -17.23 11.35
CA ASN A 85 -12.14 -16.94 11.28
C ASN A 85 -12.96 -18.06 11.92
N ALA A 86 -12.65 -19.32 11.61
CA ALA A 86 -13.30 -20.48 12.22
C ALA A 86 -13.13 -20.48 13.74
N LEU A 87 -11.91 -20.24 14.25
CA LEU A 87 -11.65 -20.16 15.68
C LEU A 87 -12.47 -19.05 16.38
N MET A 88 -12.62 -17.90 15.72
CA MET A 88 -13.41 -16.79 16.25
C MET A 88 -14.91 -17.08 16.24
N SER A 89 -15.41 -17.72 15.18
CA SER A 89 -16.80 -18.18 15.13
C SER A 89 -17.08 -19.20 16.22
N ASP A 90 -16.24 -20.23 16.36
CA ASP A 90 -16.39 -21.27 17.38
C ASP A 90 -16.36 -20.65 18.79
N ARG A 91 -15.47 -19.69 19.05
CA ARG A 91 -15.42 -18.96 20.34
C ARG A 91 -16.73 -18.23 20.66
N ILE A 92 -17.40 -17.66 19.66
CA ILE A 92 -18.70 -17.00 19.87
C ILE A 92 -19.77 -18.05 20.14
N THR A 93 -19.81 -19.12 19.34
CA THR A 93 -20.77 -20.22 19.51
C THR A 93 -20.62 -20.90 20.87
N ASP A 94 -19.40 -21.09 21.36
CA ASP A 94 -19.15 -21.67 22.69
C ASP A 94 -19.67 -20.76 23.82
N LYS A 95 -19.61 -19.43 23.65
CA LYS A 95 -20.20 -18.47 24.60
C LYS A 95 -21.72 -18.50 24.58
N GLU A 96 -22.33 -18.67 23.41
CA GLU A 96 -23.78 -18.87 23.29
C GLU A 96 -24.21 -20.19 23.95
N GLN A 97 -23.50 -21.29 23.71
CA GLN A 97 -23.76 -22.58 24.35
C GLN A 97 -23.59 -22.54 25.87
N PHE A 98 -22.68 -21.70 26.38
CA PHE A 98 -22.54 -21.48 27.82
C PHE A 98 -23.79 -20.81 28.43
N ILE A 99 -24.46 -19.93 27.69
CA ILE A 99 -25.74 -19.33 28.10
C ILE A 99 -26.85 -20.40 28.05
N ASP A 100 -26.84 -21.25 27.03
CA ASP A 100 -27.82 -22.34 26.83
C ASP A 100 -27.41 -23.66 27.49
N ALA A 101 -26.76 -23.60 28.66
CA ALA A 101 -26.27 -24.79 29.35
C ALA A 101 -27.41 -25.75 29.74
N ILE A 102 -27.18 -27.05 29.55
CA ILE A 102 -28.15 -28.09 29.89
C ILE A 102 -28.11 -28.34 31.40
N LEU A 103 -29.24 -28.21 32.08
CA LEU A 103 -29.38 -28.61 33.47
C LEU A 103 -29.50 -30.13 33.57
N ALA A 104 -28.50 -30.78 34.17
CA ALA A 104 -28.54 -32.21 34.49
C ALA A 104 -28.93 -32.43 35.94
N LEU A 105 -29.85 -33.37 36.15
CA LEU A 105 -30.34 -33.78 37.45
C LEU A 105 -29.89 -35.21 37.72
N TYR A 106 -29.27 -35.42 38.87
CA TYR A 106 -28.82 -36.71 39.36
C TYR A 106 -29.67 -37.08 40.57
N GLY A 107 -30.25 -38.29 40.58
CA GLY A 107 -31.03 -38.79 41.72
C GLY A 107 -32.41 -38.16 41.90
N ALA A 108 -32.86 -37.32 40.97
CA ALA A 108 -34.21 -36.75 40.93
C ALA A 108 -34.77 -36.81 39.50
N MET A 109 -36.05 -37.18 39.37
CA MET A 109 -36.79 -37.09 38.12
C MET A 109 -37.66 -35.84 38.18
N LEU A 110 -37.61 -35.02 37.13
CA LEU A 110 -38.71 -34.10 36.85
C LEU A 110 -39.96 -34.95 36.61
N GLY A 111 -41.09 -34.59 37.22
CA GLY A 111 -42.36 -35.29 37.02
C GLY A 111 -42.73 -35.42 35.54
N ASP A 112 -43.69 -36.29 35.22
CA ASP A 112 -44.08 -36.60 33.84
C ASP A 112 -44.32 -35.35 32.98
N ASN A 113 -43.81 -35.35 31.74
CA ASN A 113 -43.91 -34.20 30.82
C ASN A 113 -45.36 -33.80 30.48
N GLU A 114 -46.31 -34.73 30.66
CA GLU A 114 -47.74 -34.49 30.45
C GLU A 114 -48.52 -34.24 31.75
N ALA A 115 -47.90 -34.47 32.92
CA ALA A 115 -48.51 -34.23 34.20
C ALA A 115 -48.52 -32.72 34.48
N LYS A 116 -49.71 -32.13 34.37
CA LYS A 116 -49.98 -30.74 34.74
C LYS A 116 -50.45 -30.70 36.19
N ASP A 117 -49.90 -29.78 36.96
CA ASP A 117 -50.41 -29.49 38.31
C ASP A 117 -51.81 -28.86 38.26
N ALA A 118 -52.42 -28.62 39.43
CA ALA A 118 -53.75 -28.00 39.56
C ALA A 118 -53.91 -26.66 38.81
N ASP A 119 -52.81 -25.97 38.50
CA ASP A 119 -52.75 -24.72 37.72
C ASP A 119 -52.52 -24.93 36.20
N GLY A 120 -52.53 -26.17 35.71
CA GLY A 120 -52.32 -26.48 34.28
C GLY A 120 -50.86 -26.39 33.79
N ARG A 121 -49.89 -26.21 34.70
CA ARG A 121 -48.47 -26.01 34.40
C ARG A 121 -47.67 -27.30 34.55
N THR A 122 -46.68 -27.50 33.67
CA THR A 122 -45.74 -28.63 33.74
C THR A 122 -44.59 -28.32 34.70
N ALA A 123 -43.91 -29.36 35.21
CA ALA A 123 -42.77 -29.21 36.11
C ALA A 123 -41.64 -28.33 35.52
N ALA A 124 -41.40 -28.40 34.21
CA ALA A 124 -40.42 -27.57 33.51
C ALA A 124 -40.81 -26.08 33.44
N GLN A 125 -42.11 -25.77 33.34
CA GLN A 125 -42.61 -24.38 33.32
C GLN A 125 -42.50 -23.73 34.71
N LYS A 126 -42.79 -24.49 35.78
CA LYS A 126 -42.61 -24.01 37.16
C LYS A 126 -41.15 -23.66 37.46
N LEU A 127 -40.21 -24.50 37.03
CA LEU A 127 -38.78 -24.21 37.18
C LEU A 127 -38.33 -22.94 36.47
N LYS A 128 -38.90 -22.65 35.30
CA LYS A 128 -38.58 -21.46 34.52
C LYS A 128 -39.13 -20.18 35.15
N GLU A 129 -40.34 -20.24 35.71
CA GLU A 129 -41.03 -19.08 36.32
C GLU A 129 -40.60 -18.83 37.76
N ASP A 130 -40.63 -19.87 38.60
CA ASP A 130 -40.40 -19.76 40.04
C ASP A 130 -38.90 -19.77 40.39
N ARG A 131 -38.04 -20.24 39.47
CA ARG A 131 -36.56 -20.34 39.62
C ARG A 131 -36.10 -21.05 40.90
N LEU A 132 -36.96 -21.90 41.47
CA LEU A 132 -36.72 -22.64 42.70
C LEU A 132 -36.84 -24.14 42.41
N MET A 133 -35.89 -24.92 42.93
CA MET A 133 -35.88 -26.37 42.80
C MET A 133 -35.66 -27.03 44.16
N GLU A 134 -36.61 -27.84 44.60
CA GLU A 134 -36.47 -28.67 45.79
C GLU A 134 -35.89 -30.03 45.39
N LEU A 135 -34.73 -30.37 45.94
CA LEU A 135 -34.02 -31.61 45.65
C LEU A 135 -34.00 -32.52 46.88
N PRO A 136 -34.18 -33.85 46.73
CA PRO A 136 -33.96 -34.82 47.80
C PRO A 136 -32.52 -34.75 48.34
N LYS A 137 -32.31 -35.22 49.58
CA LYS A 137 -31.02 -35.12 50.29
C LYS A 137 -29.80 -35.69 49.53
N ASP A 138 -30.02 -36.67 48.65
CA ASP A 138 -28.99 -37.34 47.86
C ASP A 138 -28.98 -36.92 46.38
N ALA A 139 -29.83 -35.97 45.98
CA ALA A 139 -29.93 -35.51 44.60
C ALA A 139 -29.04 -34.28 44.35
N LYS A 140 -28.52 -34.18 43.12
CA LYS A 140 -27.69 -33.05 42.67
C LYS A 140 -28.22 -32.48 41.36
N ALA A 141 -28.12 -31.17 41.21
CA ALA A 141 -28.39 -30.47 39.97
C ALA A 141 -27.12 -29.72 39.55
N GLU A 142 -26.61 -30.01 38.35
CA GLU A 142 -25.43 -29.36 37.80
C GLU A 142 -25.70 -28.97 36.35
N TYR A 143 -25.26 -27.79 35.94
CA TYR A 143 -25.27 -27.43 34.54
C TYR A 143 -24.12 -28.16 33.85
N ILE A 144 -24.43 -29.01 32.87
CA ILE A 144 -23.43 -29.60 31.99
C ILE A 144 -22.94 -28.48 31.09
N THR A 145 -21.78 -27.95 31.45
CA THR A 145 -21.02 -27.04 30.60
C THR A 145 -19.87 -27.82 29.98
N ARG A 146 -19.59 -27.60 28.69
CA ARG A 146 -18.28 -27.99 28.16
C ARG A 146 -17.25 -27.14 28.88
N THR A 147 -16.19 -27.76 29.40
CA THR A 147 -15.05 -27.03 29.97
C THR A 147 -14.40 -26.21 28.86
N PHE A 148 -14.73 -24.93 28.79
CA PHE A 148 -14.16 -24.00 27.81
C PHE A 148 -12.91 -23.34 28.40
N ASP A 149 -11.76 -23.61 27.79
CA ASP A 149 -10.50 -22.95 28.14
C ASP A 149 -10.27 -21.72 27.26
N GLU A 150 -10.82 -20.59 27.69
CA GLU A 150 -10.62 -19.28 27.05
C GLU A 150 -9.13 -18.91 26.97
N SER A 151 -8.31 -19.39 27.92
CA SER A 151 -6.87 -19.08 27.94
C SER A 151 -6.12 -19.81 26.83
N GLY A 152 -6.43 -21.09 26.60
CA GLY A 152 -5.88 -21.88 25.50
C GLY A 152 -6.30 -21.35 24.12
N VAL A 153 -7.56 -20.94 23.97
CA VAL A 153 -8.07 -20.34 22.72
C VAL A 153 -7.38 -19.00 22.42
N GLU A 154 -7.14 -18.15 23.42
CA GLU A 154 -6.44 -16.87 23.22
C GLU A 154 -4.96 -17.09 22.86
N VAL A 155 -4.30 -18.12 23.41
CA VAL A 155 -2.93 -18.50 23.01
C VAL A 155 -2.90 -18.97 21.55
N LEU A 156 -3.83 -19.83 21.15
CA LEU A 156 -3.92 -20.32 19.77
C LEU A 156 -4.20 -19.19 18.79
N LYS A 157 -5.14 -18.28 19.12
CA LYS A 157 -5.42 -17.08 18.34
C LYS A 157 -4.15 -16.25 18.12
N LYS A 158 -3.42 -15.95 19.19
CA LYS A 158 -2.17 -15.16 19.09
C LYS A 158 -1.12 -15.87 18.25
N ALA A 159 -1.01 -17.20 18.34
CA ALA A 159 -0.10 -17.98 17.51
C ALA A 159 -0.47 -17.87 16.01
N ILE A 160 -1.75 -18.03 15.67
CA ILE A 160 -2.23 -17.91 14.28
C ILE A 160 -2.02 -16.48 13.76
N GLU A 161 -2.33 -15.46 14.56
CA GLU A 161 -2.09 -14.05 14.22
C GLU A 161 -0.61 -13.79 13.93
N GLN A 162 0.29 -14.27 14.79
CA GLN A 162 1.73 -14.15 14.61
C GLN A 162 2.22 -14.88 13.35
N ASP A 163 1.71 -16.09 13.08
CA ASP A 163 2.05 -16.85 11.88
C ASP A 163 1.59 -16.14 10.61
N ILE A 164 0.37 -15.57 10.59
CA ILE A 164 -0.12 -14.75 9.47
C ILE A 164 0.84 -13.60 9.19
N HIS A 165 1.22 -12.83 10.22
CA HIS A 165 2.16 -11.71 10.07
C HIS A 165 3.55 -12.15 9.62
N LYS A 166 4.05 -13.28 10.14
CA LYS A 166 5.36 -13.83 9.78
C LYS A 166 5.42 -14.31 8.33
N PHE A 167 4.40 -15.03 7.86
CA PHE A 167 4.35 -15.58 6.49
C PHE A 167 3.90 -14.56 5.43
N SER A 168 3.06 -13.59 5.80
CA SER A 168 2.72 -12.46 4.90
C SER A 168 3.81 -11.41 4.83
N HIS A 169 4.78 -11.45 5.75
CA HIS A 169 5.79 -10.40 5.94
C HIS A 169 5.18 -9.01 6.19
N ILE A 170 3.96 -8.97 6.74
CA ILE A 170 3.27 -7.74 7.15
C ILE A 170 3.57 -7.50 8.63
N PRO A 171 4.14 -6.35 9.01
CA PRO A 171 4.39 -6.03 10.41
C PRO A 171 3.09 -5.92 11.21
N CYS A 172 3.08 -6.47 12.43
CA CYS A 172 1.97 -6.31 13.36
C CYS A 172 2.12 -4.98 14.10
N MET A 173 1.21 -4.02 13.85
CA MET A 173 1.28 -2.69 14.47
C MET A 173 0.87 -2.67 15.95
N THR A 174 0.22 -3.74 16.41
CA THR A 174 -0.29 -3.92 17.77
C THR A 174 0.67 -4.72 18.67
N ASP A 175 1.79 -5.19 18.15
CA ASP A 175 2.81 -5.88 18.93
C ASP A 175 3.42 -4.91 19.96
N GLU A 176 3.45 -5.33 21.23
CA GLU A 176 4.00 -4.56 22.37
C GLU A 176 5.43 -4.09 22.10
N SER A 177 6.17 -4.85 21.30
CA SER A 177 7.53 -4.52 20.90
C SER A 177 7.62 -3.32 19.93
N PHE A 178 6.51 -2.82 19.39
CA PHE A 178 6.44 -1.56 18.62
C PHE A 178 6.21 -0.33 19.50
N GLY A 179 5.61 -0.49 20.68
CA GLY A 179 5.26 0.62 21.58
C GLY A 179 6.41 1.15 22.45
N GLY A 180 7.56 0.46 22.48
CA GLY A 180 8.76 0.92 23.20
C GLY A 180 9.55 1.99 22.44
N ASN A 181 10.56 2.59 23.11
CA ASN A 181 11.60 3.40 22.45
C ASN A 181 12.49 2.49 21.59
N VAL A 182 11.93 1.94 20.51
CA VAL A 182 12.67 1.10 19.58
C VAL A 182 13.59 1.99 18.76
N SER A 183 14.88 1.65 18.71
CA SER A 183 15.84 2.38 17.86
C SER A 183 15.44 2.29 16.39
N GLY A 184 15.82 3.29 15.57
CA GLY A 184 15.51 3.28 14.13
C GLY A 184 15.92 1.98 13.44
N VAL A 185 17.07 1.43 13.82
CA VAL A 185 17.61 0.15 13.31
C VAL A 185 16.69 -1.04 13.63
N ALA A 186 16.14 -1.10 14.84
CA ALA A 186 15.25 -2.19 15.23
C ALA A 186 13.89 -2.11 14.51
N MET A 187 13.39 -0.91 14.21
CA MET A 187 12.23 -0.74 13.33
C MET A 187 12.54 -1.22 11.91
N GLU A 188 13.70 -0.90 11.35
CA GLU A 188 14.10 -1.38 10.02
C GLU A 188 14.17 -2.91 9.93
N PHE A 189 14.71 -3.59 10.95
CA PHE A 189 14.73 -5.05 11.00
C PHE A 189 13.32 -5.66 11.01
N LYS A 190 12.36 -5.03 11.70
CA LYS A 190 10.96 -5.48 11.67
C LYS A 190 10.30 -5.25 10.31
N LEU A 191 10.62 -4.14 9.65
CA LEU A 191 10.09 -3.81 8.33
C LEU A 191 10.81 -4.56 7.19
N LEU A 192 11.92 -5.25 7.46
CA LEU A 192 12.77 -5.90 6.46
C LEU A 192 12.00 -6.86 5.54
N GLY A 193 11.04 -7.63 6.08
CA GLY A 193 10.21 -8.53 5.28
C GLY A 193 9.36 -7.76 4.24
N MET A 194 8.65 -6.73 4.70
CA MET A 194 7.84 -5.84 3.85
C MET A 194 8.70 -5.06 2.85
N GLU A 195 9.86 -4.59 3.27
CA GLU A 195 10.89 -3.94 2.44
C GLU A 195 11.33 -4.83 1.27
N ASN A 196 11.51 -6.13 1.51
CA ASN A 196 11.88 -7.08 0.46
C ASN A 196 10.75 -7.29 -0.55
N ILE A 197 9.51 -7.48 -0.09
CA ILE A 197 8.34 -7.61 -0.99
C ILE A 197 8.17 -6.33 -1.81
N THR A 198 8.20 -5.16 -1.17
CA THR A 198 8.05 -3.88 -1.86
C THR A 198 9.17 -3.65 -2.86
N LYS A 199 10.42 -4.00 -2.55
CA LYS A 199 11.56 -3.93 -3.49
C LYS A 199 11.32 -4.79 -4.74
N ILE A 200 10.82 -6.01 -4.57
CA ILE A 200 10.47 -6.90 -5.69
C ILE A 200 9.36 -6.27 -6.54
N LYS A 201 8.29 -5.77 -5.92
CA LYS A 201 7.19 -5.10 -6.62
C LYS A 201 7.66 -3.85 -7.35
N THR A 202 8.44 -2.98 -6.71
CA THR A 202 9.01 -1.78 -7.33
C THR A 202 9.83 -2.14 -8.57
N ARG A 203 10.54 -3.26 -8.57
CA ARG A 203 11.28 -3.75 -9.75
C ARG A 203 10.33 -4.10 -10.91
N TYR A 204 9.24 -4.82 -10.65
CA TYR A 204 8.24 -5.14 -11.68
C TYR A 204 7.52 -3.88 -12.17
N TYR A 205 7.15 -2.97 -11.27
CA TYR A 205 6.59 -1.66 -11.63
C TYR A 205 7.53 -0.84 -12.49
N LYS A 206 8.84 -0.79 -12.19
CA LYS A 206 9.84 -0.11 -13.02
C LYS A 206 9.90 -0.70 -14.43
N ARG A 207 9.78 -2.03 -14.57
CA ARG A 207 9.75 -2.70 -15.88
C ARG A 207 8.50 -2.30 -16.68
N GLY A 208 7.32 -2.34 -16.07
CA GLY A 208 6.06 -1.94 -16.72
C GLY A 208 6.05 -0.45 -17.06
N LEU A 209 6.53 0.41 -16.16
CA LEU A 209 6.60 1.85 -16.38
C LEU A 209 7.56 2.21 -17.52
N ARG A 210 8.71 1.54 -17.64
CA ARG A 210 9.62 1.72 -18.78
C ARG A 210 8.97 1.31 -20.10
N LYS A 211 8.22 0.19 -20.12
CA LYS A 211 7.45 -0.20 -21.31
C LYS A 211 6.40 0.87 -21.65
N ARG A 212 5.72 1.42 -20.65
CA ARG A 212 4.74 2.50 -20.84
C ARG A 212 5.37 3.74 -21.46
N LEU A 213 6.55 4.12 -20.98
CA LEU A 213 7.28 5.25 -21.54
C LEU A 213 7.62 5.00 -23.01
N ARG A 214 8.11 3.79 -23.37
CA ARG A 214 8.43 3.44 -24.78
C ARG A 214 7.23 3.57 -25.69
N LEU A 215 6.11 2.98 -25.29
CA LEU A 215 4.84 3.14 -26.02
C LEU A 215 4.50 4.62 -26.22
N PHE A 216 4.68 5.47 -25.20
CA PHE A 216 4.42 6.90 -25.35
C PHE A 216 5.41 7.64 -26.24
N GLU A 217 6.70 7.28 -26.25
CA GLU A 217 7.68 7.80 -27.20
C GLU A 217 7.30 7.45 -28.62
N ASP A 218 6.98 6.19 -28.89
CA ASP A 218 6.59 5.72 -30.23
C ASP A 218 5.33 6.45 -30.72
N TRP A 219 4.35 6.61 -29.83
CA TRP A 219 3.15 7.39 -30.12
C TRP A 219 3.44 8.88 -30.35
N LEU A 220 4.30 9.51 -29.55
CA LEU A 220 4.69 10.92 -29.70
C LEU A 220 5.46 11.16 -31.00
N ALA A 221 6.34 10.23 -31.36
CA ALA A 221 7.09 10.26 -32.61
C ALA A 221 6.14 10.24 -33.82
N LYS A 222 5.10 9.39 -33.80
CA LYS A 222 4.15 9.27 -34.91
C LYS A 222 3.07 10.34 -34.92
N SER A 223 2.52 10.68 -33.76
CA SER A 223 1.41 11.64 -33.66
C SER A 223 1.86 13.09 -33.76
N LYS A 224 3.03 13.43 -33.20
CA LYS A 224 3.48 14.82 -33.05
C LYS A 224 4.88 15.08 -33.61
N SER A 225 5.56 14.08 -34.15
CA SER A 225 6.95 14.20 -34.65
C SER A 225 7.94 14.69 -33.58
N VAL A 226 7.66 14.42 -32.30
CA VAL A 226 8.54 14.76 -31.17
C VAL A 226 9.29 13.52 -30.75
N GLN A 227 10.62 13.58 -30.78
CA GLN A 227 11.50 12.52 -30.31
C GLN A 227 11.91 12.82 -28.86
N VAL A 228 11.71 11.87 -27.96
CA VAL A 228 12.04 12.00 -26.54
C VAL A 228 12.89 10.81 -26.13
N ASP A 229 14.13 11.05 -25.71
CA ASP A 229 14.98 9.97 -25.19
C ASP A 229 14.50 9.53 -23.79
N ILE A 230 13.94 8.33 -23.72
CA ILE A 230 13.48 7.72 -22.47
C ILE A 230 14.64 7.29 -21.57
N SER A 231 15.83 7.06 -22.13
CA SER A 231 16.98 6.53 -21.39
C SER A 231 17.38 7.43 -20.22
N GLY A 232 17.13 8.75 -20.35
CA GLY A 232 17.34 9.73 -19.29
C GLY A 232 16.27 9.76 -18.20
N ILE A 233 15.10 9.14 -18.40
CA ILE A 233 13.98 9.19 -17.46
C ILE A 233 14.12 8.07 -16.41
N THR A 234 14.38 8.45 -15.16
CA THR A 234 14.45 7.52 -14.03
C THR A 234 13.27 7.70 -13.08
N PRO A 235 12.35 6.72 -13.01
CA PRO A 235 11.26 6.76 -12.04
C PRO A 235 11.78 6.66 -10.59
N THR A 236 11.44 7.65 -9.78
CA THR A 236 11.68 7.68 -8.33
C THR A 236 10.43 7.23 -7.57
N PHE A 237 10.61 6.39 -6.56
CA PHE A 237 9.53 5.93 -5.69
C PHE A 237 9.89 6.35 -4.26
N SER A 238 9.07 7.21 -3.67
CA SER A 238 9.21 7.62 -2.27
C SER A 238 8.46 6.65 -1.35
N ARG A 239 9.00 6.44 -0.15
CA ARG A 239 8.39 5.58 0.88
C ARG A 239 8.02 6.43 2.09
N ALA A 240 6.80 6.25 2.57
CA ALA A 240 6.33 6.87 3.80
C ALA A 240 6.62 5.96 4.99
N MET A 241 7.90 5.79 5.34
CA MET A 241 8.27 5.09 6.58
C MET A 241 8.28 6.08 7.75
N PRO A 242 7.91 5.66 8.97
CA PRO A 242 8.16 6.43 10.17
C PRO A 242 9.66 6.71 10.30
N LYS A 243 10.04 7.99 10.39
CA LYS A 243 11.45 8.41 10.51
C LYS A 243 11.67 9.08 11.84
N ASN A 244 12.75 8.71 12.53
CA ASN A 244 13.18 9.42 13.71
C ASN A 244 14.00 10.65 13.31
N LEU A 245 13.37 11.84 13.35
CA LEU A 245 14.02 13.10 12.98
C LEU A 245 15.22 13.46 13.88
N LEU A 246 15.21 12.99 15.13
CA LEU A 246 16.30 13.22 16.09
C LEU A 246 17.54 12.39 15.76
N GLU A 247 17.37 11.14 15.33
CA GLU A 247 18.50 10.34 14.82
C GLU A 247 19.07 10.97 13.54
N ILE A 248 18.20 11.42 12.62
CA ILE A 248 18.63 12.07 11.37
C ILE A 248 19.40 13.36 11.66
N SER A 249 18.97 14.18 12.62
CA SER A 249 19.67 15.41 12.97
C SER A 249 21.04 15.14 13.60
N GLN A 250 21.15 14.13 14.48
CA GLN A 250 22.42 13.70 15.07
C GLN A 250 23.39 13.16 14.01
N VAL A 251 22.92 12.32 13.09
CA VAL A 251 23.73 11.82 11.97
C VAL A 251 24.17 12.96 11.06
N THR A 252 23.28 13.90 10.75
CA THR A 252 23.58 15.07 9.91
C THR A 252 24.64 15.97 10.57
N ALA A 253 24.55 16.20 11.88
CA ALA A 253 25.56 16.95 12.64
C ALA A 253 26.91 16.24 12.66
N ASN A 254 26.94 14.91 12.85
CA ASN A 254 28.17 14.13 12.87
C ASN A 254 28.89 14.04 11.51
N LEU A 255 28.12 14.11 10.42
CA LEU A 255 28.64 14.09 9.05
C LEU A 255 28.91 15.48 8.48
N TRP A 256 28.60 16.54 9.24
CA TRP A 256 28.88 17.91 8.87
C TRP A 256 30.38 18.12 8.67
N GLY A 257 30.77 18.62 7.50
CA GLY A 257 32.18 18.82 7.12
C GLY A 257 32.90 17.59 6.55
N LYS A 258 32.30 16.39 6.60
CA LYS A 258 32.85 15.17 5.96
C LYS A 258 32.19 14.84 4.63
N VAL A 259 30.92 15.23 4.47
CA VAL A 259 30.11 14.98 3.27
C VAL A 259 29.65 16.31 2.68
N SER A 260 29.40 16.35 1.36
CA SER A 260 28.89 17.56 0.71
C SER A 260 27.56 18.01 1.34
N ARG A 261 27.39 19.33 1.49
CA ARG A 261 26.14 19.92 2.02
C ARG A 261 24.91 19.52 1.20
N LYS A 262 25.07 19.35 -0.12
CA LYS A 262 24.00 18.87 -1.03
C LYS A 262 23.50 17.48 -0.65
N THR A 263 24.43 16.55 -0.37
CA THR A 263 24.08 15.19 0.01
C THR A 263 23.47 15.14 1.41
N LEU A 264 23.92 15.98 2.35
CA LEU A 264 23.34 16.06 3.70
C LEU A 264 21.89 16.56 3.66
N LEU A 265 21.64 17.66 2.95
CA LEU A 265 20.29 18.23 2.83
C LEU A 265 19.33 17.28 2.10
N SER A 266 19.82 16.47 1.14
CA SER A 266 18.99 15.44 0.50
C SER A 266 18.51 14.30 1.41
N GLN A 267 19.13 14.12 2.59
CA GLN A 267 18.69 13.10 3.56
C GLN A 267 17.58 13.62 4.47
N ILE A 268 17.36 14.94 4.50
CA ILE A 268 16.39 15.58 5.36
C ILE A 268 15.00 15.48 4.71
N PRO A 269 14.02 14.82 5.38
CA PRO A 269 12.76 14.43 4.74
C PRO A 269 11.82 15.59 4.42
N PHE A 270 12.01 16.79 4.98
CA PHE A 270 11.19 17.97 4.71
C PHE A 270 11.77 18.90 3.64
N VAL A 271 12.99 18.63 3.15
CA VAL A 271 13.62 19.42 2.10
C VAL A 271 13.21 18.84 0.74
N GLU A 272 12.27 19.50 0.08
CA GLU A 272 11.78 19.08 -1.24
C GLU A 272 12.77 19.45 -2.36
N ASN A 273 13.36 20.65 -2.29
CA ASN A 273 14.34 21.14 -3.25
C ASN A 273 15.68 21.50 -2.60
N VAL A 274 16.66 20.60 -2.75
CA VAL A 274 18.00 20.73 -2.18
C VAL A 274 18.75 21.95 -2.72
N GLU A 275 18.50 22.33 -3.97
CA GLU A 275 19.22 23.45 -4.60
C GLU A 275 18.73 24.81 -4.10
N GLU A 276 17.43 24.94 -3.85
CA GLU A 276 16.83 26.13 -3.25
C GLU A 276 17.29 26.32 -1.80
N GLU A 277 17.30 25.24 -1.00
CA GLU A 277 17.79 25.29 0.38
C GLU A 277 19.26 25.65 0.46
N LEU A 278 20.10 25.11 -0.43
CA LEU A 278 21.51 25.51 -0.51
C LEU A 278 21.68 26.98 -0.88
N ALA A 279 20.84 27.51 -1.76
CA ALA A 279 20.88 28.92 -2.12
C ALA A 279 20.42 29.82 -0.96
N ALA A 280 19.41 29.40 -0.19
CA ALA A 280 18.96 30.08 1.02
C ALA A 280 20.07 30.11 2.09
N VAL A 281 20.68 28.96 2.39
CA VAL A 281 21.78 28.86 3.37
C VAL A 281 22.97 29.72 2.97
N LYS A 282 23.35 29.76 1.68
CA LYS A 282 24.44 30.64 1.21
C LYS A 282 24.10 32.12 1.37
N LYS A 283 22.86 32.53 1.09
CA LYS A 283 22.42 33.91 1.31
C LYS A 283 22.50 34.29 2.79
N GLU A 284 22.07 33.41 3.69
CA GLU A 284 22.20 33.62 5.13
C GLU A 284 23.65 33.69 5.59
N GLU A 285 24.54 32.84 5.05
CA GLU A 285 25.98 32.88 5.31
C GLU A 285 26.61 34.18 4.81
N ASP A 286 26.26 34.64 3.59
CA ASP A 286 26.76 35.89 3.02
C ASP A 286 26.25 37.12 3.80
N GLU A 287 24.99 37.10 4.25
CA GLU A 287 24.43 38.13 5.12
C GLU A 287 25.06 38.13 6.51
N ALA A 288 25.32 36.96 7.08
CA ALA A 288 26.03 36.81 8.35
C ALA A 288 27.48 37.26 8.23
N ALA A 289 28.16 36.92 7.14
CA ALA A 289 29.52 37.35 6.85
C ALA A 289 29.60 38.86 6.64
N LYS A 290 28.64 39.48 5.94
CA LYS A 290 28.53 40.95 5.82
C LYS A 290 28.32 41.61 7.19
N LYS A 291 27.38 41.11 8.00
CA LYS A 291 27.17 41.59 9.37
C LYS A 291 28.42 41.42 10.24
N GLN A 292 29.16 40.33 10.05
CA GLN A 292 30.42 40.08 10.75
C GLN A 292 31.55 41.00 10.27
N MET A 293 31.65 41.31 8.97
CA MET A 293 32.58 42.30 8.43
C MET A 293 32.26 43.72 8.90
N GLU A 294 30.97 44.07 8.97
CA GLU A 294 30.49 45.34 9.54
C GLU A 294 30.79 45.43 11.05
N MET A 295 30.74 44.31 11.77
CA MET A 295 31.04 44.23 13.21
C MET A 295 32.55 44.16 13.53
N PHE A 296 33.38 43.59 12.64
CA PHE A 296 34.84 43.47 12.81
C PHE A 296 35.66 44.65 12.25
N GLY A 297 35.02 45.63 11.61
CA GLY A 297 35.63 46.96 11.39
C GLY A 297 36.97 46.96 10.65
N LEU A 298 37.09 46.21 9.54
CA LEU A 298 38.18 46.44 8.59
C LEU A 298 37.79 47.61 7.68
N GLY A 299 38.40 48.75 7.99
CA GLY A 299 38.09 50.07 7.48
C GLY A 299 37.89 50.17 5.97
N SER A 300 36.91 50.98 5.62
CA SER A 300 36.72 51.58 4.30
C SER A 300 38.01 52.22 3.81
N ASN A 301 38.82 51.48 3.05
CA ASN A 301 39.83 52.07 2.18
C ASN A 301 39.28 52.07 0.76
N THR A 302 38.35 52.99 0.49
CA THR A 302 38.01 53.39 -0.88
C THR A 302 39.14 54.27 -1.41
N PRO A 303 39.81 53.92 -2.53
CA PRO A 303 40.76 54.81 -3.17
C PRO A 303 40.04 56.08 -3.67
N PRO A 304 40.69 57.26 -3.71
CA PRO A 304 40.07 58.50 -4.17
C PRO A 304 39.60 58.38 -5.62
N PRO A 305 38.50 59.07 -6.02
CA PRO A 305 38.07 59.09 -7.40
C PRO A 305 39.03 59.94 -8.24
N ASP A 306 39.83 59.29 -9.08
CA ASP A 306 40.58 59.98 -10.14
C ASP A 306 39.59 60.57 -11.15
N GLY A 307 39.52 61.90 -11.18
CA GLY A 307 38.89 62.65 -12.25
C GLY A 307 39.92 62.99 -13.31
N GLU A 308 39.77 62.46 -14.52
CA GLU A 308 40.22 63.11 -15.75
C GLU A 308 39.20 62.85 -16.87
N GLU A 309 38.59 63.93 -17.35
CA GLU A 309 37.75 63.99 -18.54
C GLU A 309 38.63 63.91 -19.80
N GLU A 310 38.37 62.96 -20.70
CA GLU A 310 38.80 63.07 -22.10
C GLU A 310 37.65 63.59 -22.98
N PRO A 311 37.81 64.74 -23.68
CA PRO A 311 36.75 65.36 -24.46
C PRO A 311 36.62 64.76 -25.87
N LYS A 312 35.36 64.47 -26.27
CA LYS A 312 34.98 64.05 -27.62
C LYS A 312 35.16 65.18 -28.64
N LYS A 313 36.03 64.96 -29.64
CA LYS A 313 36.17 65.81 -30.84
C LYS A 313 34.88 65.86 -31.67
N LYS A 314 34.39 67.06 -31.99
CA LYS A 314 33.52 67.33 -33.17
C LYS A 314 34.22 68.33 -34.11
N LYS A 315 34.16 68.02 -35.41
CA LYS A 315 34.80 68.73 -36.53
C LYS A 315 33.85 69.82 -37.13
N PRO A 316 34.36 70.71 -38.01
CA PRO A 316 34.24 72.16 -37.87
C PRO A 316 33.28 72.83 -38.86
N GLY A 317 32.88 74.07 -38.54
CA GLY A 317 32.50 75.10 -39.52
C GLY A 317 31.02 75.54 -39.48
N GLY A 318 30.78 76.72 -38.91
CA GLY A 318 29.51 77.45 -39.01
C GLY A 318 29.50 78.59 -37.99
N VAL A 319 29.56 79.82 -38.50
CA VAL A 319 29.89 81.09 -37.82
C VAL A 319 28.73 81.62 -36.98
N ASP A 320 29.09 82.29 -35.88
CA ASP A 320 28.24 82.96 -34.90
C ASP A 320 27.37 84.10 -35.51
N GLU A 321 26.07 84.08 -35.18
CA GLU A 321 25.25 85.25 -34.81
C GLU A 321 24.29 84.85 -33.68
#